data_AF-A0A8T6S6P7-F1
#
_entry.id   AF-A0A8T6S6P7-F1
#
_cell.length_a   1.000
_cell.length_b   1.000
_cell.length_c   1.000
_cell.angle_alpha   90.00
_cell.angle_beta   90.00
_cell.angle_gamma   90.00
#
_symmetry.space_group_name_H-M   'P 1'
#
loop_
_entity.id
_entity.type
_entity.pdbx_description
1 polymer ?
#
loop_
_entity_poly.entity_id
_entity_poly.type
_entity_poly.pdbx_seq_one_letter_code
_entity_poly.pdbx_strand_id
1 'polypeptide(L)'
;GVDIEFENFYLVGGYRFPEELGERAEDTGLEYLGKIAYDKKVERFVLEGRSLLDLPSDSPAYRSVKKIMQRAKYSERISLSGGNKER
;
A
#
# COMPACT_ATOMS: atom_id res chain seq x y z
N GLY A 1 -29.38 2.89 -5.75
CA GLY A 1 -28.01 2.56 -6.19
C GLY A 1 -27.11 2.63 -4.99
N VAL A 2 -26.02 1.88 -4.97
CA VAL A 2 -24.96 2.08 -3.96
C VAL A 2 -24.19 3.32 -4.39
N ASP A 3 -24.16 4.33 -3.52
CA ASP A 3 -23.31 5.50 -3.70
C ASP A 3 -21.92 5.15 -3.14
N ILE A 4 -20.87 5.44 -3.91
CA ILE A 4 -19.48 5.13 -3.53
C ILE A 4 -18.73 6.44 -3.46
N GLU A 5 -18.37 6.84 -2.24
CA GLU A 5 -17.56 8.03 -1.97
C GLU A 5 -16.13 7.65 -1.62
N PHE A 6 -15.16 8.46 -2.07
CA PHE A 6 -13.74 8.29 -1.79
C PHE A 6 -13.22 9.53 -1.06
N GLU A 7 -12.74 9.33 0.17
CA GLU A 7 -12.27 10.43 1.01
C GLU A 7 -10.76 10.69 0.88
N ASN A 8 -9.96 9.64 0.62
CA ASN A 8 -8.51 9.73 0.68
C ASN A 8 -7.86 9.21 -0.60
N PHE A 9 -7.08 10.08 -1.24
CA PHE A 9 -6.29 9.76 -2.43
C PHE A 9 -4.80 9.89 -2.13
N TYR A 10 -4.03 8.87 -2.49
CA TYR A 10 -2.60 8.78 -2.19
C TYR A 10 -1.80 8.40 -3.41
N LEU A 11 -0.53 8.78 -3.41
CA LEU A 11 0.44 8.37 -4.42
C LEU A 11 1.36 7.30 -3.86
N VAL A 12 1.56 6.22 -4.63
CA VAL A 12 2.49 5.13 -4.33
C VAL A 12 3.38 4.89 -5.53
N GLY A 13 4.69 4.93 -5.31
CA GLY A 13 5.68 4.66 -6.33
C GLY A 13 5.82 3.16 -6.61
N GLY A 14 5.80 2.77 -7.88
CA GLY A 14 6.25 1.42 -8.27
C GLY A 14 7.75 1.21 -8.00
N TYR A 15 8.25 -0.02 -8.16
CA TYR A 15 9.66 -0.32 -7.85
C TYR A 15 10.67 0.50 -8.67
N ARG A 16 10.29 0.89 -9.89
CA ARG A 16 11.09 1.75 -10.79
C ARG A 16 10.89 3.24 -10.57
N PHE A 17 10.05 3.64 -9.62
CA PHE A 17 9.87 5.06 -9.31
C PHE A 17 11.21 5.64 -8.80
N PRO A 18 11.76 6.68 -9.44
CA PRO A 18 13.03 7.28 -9.02
C PRO A 18 12.90 7.89 -7.62
N GLU A 19 13.89 7.67 -6.76
CA GLU A 19 13.81 8.08 -5.36
C GLU A 19 13.90 9.60 -5.21
N GLU A 20 14.70 10.24 -6.07
CA GLU A 20 14.87 11.69 -6.16
C GLU A 20 13.59 12.45 -6.56
N LEU A 21 12.59 11.75 -7.09
CA LEU A 21 11.29 12.33 -7.43
C LEU A 21 10.26 12.21 -6.30
N GLY A 22 10.61 11.61 -5.16
CA GLY A 22 9.69 11.40 -4.05
C GLY A 22 9.07 12.70 -3.52
N GLU A 23 9.88 13.73 -3.28
CA GLU A 23 9.39 15.03 -2.80
C GLU A 23 8.55 15.74 -3.86
N ARG A 24 8.98 15.69 -5.13
CA ARG A 24 8.23 16.28 -6.26
C ARG A 24 6.92 15.55 -6.55
N ALA A 25 6.77 14.32 -6.07
CA ALA A 25 5.54 13.56 -6.25
C ALA A 25 4.35 14.25 -5.56
N GLU A 26 4.63 15.01 -4.50
CA GLU A 26 3.63 15.79 -3.76
C GLU A 26 3.16 17.05 -4.51
N ASP A 27 3.88 17.49 -5.57
CA ASP A 27 3.43 18.58 -6.45
C ASP A 27 2.10 18.25 -7.16
N THR A 28 1.71 16.97 -7.17
CA THR A 28 0.40 16.51 -7.68
C THR A 28 -0.77 16.89 -6.77
N GLY A 29 -0.50 17.40 -5.56
CA GLY A 29 -1.52 17.64 -4.53
C GLY A 29 -1.95 16.38 -3.77
N LEU A 30 -1.29 15.24 -4.02
CA LEU A 30 -1.53 13.98 -3.34
C LEU A 30 -0.39 13.67 -2.36
N GLU A 31 -0.72 13.13 -1.20
CA GLU A 31 0.28 12.67 -0.24
C GLU A 31 1.02 11.45 -0.80
N TYR A 32 2.35 11.52 -0.83
CA TYR A 32 3.22 10.43 -1.28
C TYR A 32 3.62 9.52 -0.12
N LEU A 33 3.19 8.26 -0.15
CA LEU A 33 3.39 7.32 0.96
C LEU A 33 4.68 6.51 0.87
N GLY A 34 5.40 6.64 -0.25
CA GLY A 34 6.63 5.94 -0.57
C GLY A 34 6.51 4.99 -1.76
N LYS A 35 7.55 4.19 -1.98
CA LYS A 35 7.63 3.22 -3.09
C LYS A 35 7.66 1.78 -2.62
N ILE A 36 7.21 0.89 -3.50
CA ILE A 36 7.34 -0.56 -3.35
C ILE A 36 8.78 -0.96 -3.68
N ALA A 37 9.46 -1.69 -2.79
CA ALA A 37 10.80 -2.19 -3.06
C ALA A 37 10.79 -3.23 -4.19
N TYR A 38 11.89 -3.32 -4.94
CA TYR A 38 12.07 -4.41 -5.89
C TYR A 38 12.05 -5.75 -5.16
N ASP A 39 11.36 -6.73 -5.75
CA ASP A 39 11.28 -8.08 -5.21
C ASP A 39 11.17 -9.12 -6.32
N LYS A 40 12.21 -9.94 -6.47
CA LYS A 40 12.27 -11.04 -7.43
C LYS A 40 11.16 -12.09 -7.20
N LYS A 41 10.66 -12.26 -5.97
CA LYS A 41 9.55 -13.16 -5.68
C LYS A 41 8.25 -12.66 -6.32
N VAL A 42 8.03 -11.34 -6.37
CA VAL A 42 6.88 -10.75 -7.06
C VAL A 42 6.91 -11.08 -8.55
N GLU A 43 8.06 -10.89 -9.21
CA GLU A 43 8.21 -11.22 -10.64
C GLU A 43 7.88 -12.69 -10.91
N ARG A 44 8.42 -13.59 -10.08
CA ARG A 44 8.15 -15.03 -10.19
C ARG A 44 6.66 -15.34 -9.99
N PHE A 45 6.04 -14.82 -8.94
CA PHE A 45 4.63 -15.09 -8.63
C PHE A 45 3.72 -14.62 -9.76
N VAL A 46 3.99 -13.43 -10.32
CA VAL A 46 3.24 -12.90 -11.46
C VAL A 46 3.38 -13.82 -12.68
N LEU A 47 4.60 -14.26 -13.00
CA LEU A 47 4.85 -15.17 -14.12
C LEU A 47 4.21 -16.55 -13.92
N GLU A 48 4.15 -17.04 -12.68
CA GLU A 48 3.53 -18.32 -12.31
C GLU A 48 2.00 -18.22 -12.15
N GLY A 49 1.40 -17.03 -12.25
CA GLY A 49 -0.03 -16.82 -12.02
C GLY A 49 -0.47 -17.03 -10.57
N ARG A 50 0.46 -16.89 -9.61
CA ARG A 50 0.21 -17.06 -8.18
C ARG A 50 -0.29 -15.78 -7.52
N SER A 51 -1.11 -15.92 -6.50
CA SER A 51 -1.60 -14.79 -5.70
C SER A 51 -0.46 -14.11 -4.94
N LEU A 52 -0.38 -12.78 -5.02
CA LEU A 52 0.55 -11.98 -4.23
C LEU A 52 0.20 -11.96 -2.73
N LEU A 53 -1.02 -12.36 -2.36
CA LEU A 53 -1.39 -12.54 -0.95
C LEU A 53 -0.63 -13.70 -0.29
N ASP A 54 -0.07 -14.61 -1.08
CA ASP A 54 0.76 -15.73 -0.62
C ASP A 54 2.25 -15.37 -0.53
N LEU A 55 2.63 -14.10 -0.75
CA LEU A 55 4.01 -13.66 -0.58
C LEU A 55 4.43 -13.81 0.90
N PRO A 56 5.62 -14.36 1.18
CA PRO A 56 6.15 -14.40 2.53
C PRO A 56 6.18 -13.00 3.16
N SER A 57 5.82 -12.88 4.44
CA SER A 57 5.75 -11.59 5.12
C SER A 57 7.09 -10.87 5.28
N ASP A 58 8.20 -11.57 5.03
CA ASP A 58 9.55 -11.04 5.00
C ASP A 58 9.98 -10.54 3.60
N SER A 59 9.11 -10.67 2.59
CA SER A 59 9.30 -10.12 1.24
C SER A 59 9.56 -8.60 1.31
N PRO A 60 10.55 -8.08 0.57
CA PRO A 60 10.74 -6.63 0.43
C PRO A 60 9.46 -5.90 -0.02
N ALA A 61 8.75 -6.42 -1.02
CA ALA A 61 7.51 -5.81 -1.50
C ALA A 61 6.40 -5.85 -0.43
N TYR A 62 6.22 -6.99 0.25
CA TYR A 62 5.25 -7.12 1.34
C TYR A 62 5.52 -6.09 2.45
N ARG A 63 6.78 -5.98 2.90
CA ARG A 63 7.16 -5.02 3.95
C ARG A 63 6.97 -3.56 3.51
N SER A 64 7.26 -3.23 2.25
CA SER A 64 6.98 -1.91 1.69
C SER A 64 5.49 -1.58 1.74
N VAL A 65 4.63 -2.49 1.25
CA VAL A 65 3.18 -2.30 1.27
C VAL A 65 2.66 -2.15 2.70
N LYS A 66 3.12 -2.99 3.63
CA LYS A 66 2.76 -2.89 5.06
C LYS A 66 3.09 -1.51 5.63
N LYS A 67 4.29 -0.98 5.33
CA LYS A 67 4.71 0.36 5.78
C LYS A 67 3.88 1.47 5.14
N ILE A 68 3.55 1.36 3.86
CA ILE A 68 2.65 2.29 3.14
C ILE A 68 1.26 2.30 3.78
N MET A 69 0.69 1.13 4.07
CA MET A 69 -0.63 1.03 4.72
C MET A 69 -0.65 1.62 6.13
N GLN A 70 0.44 1.47 6.89
CA GLN A 70 0.59 2.12 8.19
C GLN A 70 0.61 3.66 8.06
N ARG A 71 1.29 4.20 7.05
CA ARG A 71 1.31 5.65 6.79
C ARG A 71 -0.04 6.20 6.34
N ALA A 72 -0.79 5.44 5.54
CA ALA A 72 -2.19 5.71 5.23
C ALA A 72 -3.14 5.58 6.45
N LYS A 73 -2.61 5.39 7.67
CA LYS A 73 -3.35 5.23 8.93
C LYS A 73 -4.41 4.11 8.89
N TYR A 74 -4.22 3.13 8.01
CA TYR A 74 -5.18 2.04 7.84
C TYR A 74 -5.25 1.13 9.08
N SER A 75 -4.11 0.92 9.77
CA SER A 75 -4.05 0.13 11.00
C SER A 75 -4.79 0.79 12.17
N GLU A 76 -4.88 2.12 12.21
CA GLU A 76 -5.62 2.85 13.25
C GLU A 76 -7.13 2.74 13.03
N ARG A 77 -7.58 2.77 11.77
CA ARG A 77 -8.98 2.58 11.39
C ARG A 77 -9.53 1.19 11.75
N ILE A 78 -8.72 0.13 11.59
CA ILE A 78 -9.15 -1.23 11.98
C ILE A 78 -9.44 -1.30 13.49
N SER A 79 -8.56 -0.73 14.31
CA SER A 79 -8.72 -0.68 15.77
C SER A 79 -9.96 0.11 16.22
N LEU A 80 -10.33 1.17 15.49
CA LEU A 80 -11.55 1.95 15.74
C LEU A 80 -12.83 1.24 15.26
N SER A 81 -12.74 0.37 14.25
CA SER A 81 -13.89 -0.39 13.71
C SER A 81 -14.23 -1.66 14.51
N GLY A 82 -13.35 -2.11 15.42
CA GLY A 82 -13.56 -3.31 16.24
C GLY A 82 -14.36 -3.09 17.54
N GLY A 83 -14.79 -1.86 17.83
CA GLY A 83 -15.37 -1.48 19.12
C GLY A 83 -16.85 -1.12 19.10
N ASN A 84 -17.75 -1.99 18.60
CA ASN A 84 -19.13 -2.08 19.11
C ASN A 84 -19.86 -3.34 18.60
N LYS A 85 -19.61 -4.49 19.23
CA LYS A 85 -20.57 -5.60 19.26
C LYS A 85 -20.47 -6.27 20.62
N GLU A 86 -21.22 -5.73 21.56
CA GLU A 86 -21.83 -6.47 22.68
C GLU A 86 -22.84 -5.53 23.35
N ARG A 87 -24.12 -5.76 23.06
CA ARG A 87 -25.25 -5.48 23.94
C ARG A 87 -25.85 -6.82 24.31
#